data_AF-X1UI66-F1
#
_entry.id   AF-X1UI66-F1
#
_cell.length_a   1.000
_cell.length_b   1.000
_cell.length_c   1.000
_cell.angle_alpha   90.00
_cell.angle_beta   90.00
_cell.angle_gamma   90.00
#
_symmetry.space_group_name_H-M   'P 1'
#
loop_
_entity.id
_entity.type
_entity.pdbx_description
1 polymer ?
#
loop_
_entity_poly.entity_id
_entity_poly.type
_entity_poly.pdbx_seq_one_letter_code
_entity_poly.pdbx_strand_id
1 'polypeptide(L)'
;RVIKGNDLDPPSADIHETKRRLDKIRKKLVELDRLTFHDNVVSGFENHLFLLSSSDFKSDPELFEKELDEFLQKAGTRRPKVEKVRLGYLGVPPIFSDLFDRVESLGGRVVFNEIQRQFSMPYGCEDLTEQYLKYTYPYDMQGRIEDIKRAVEERRL
;
A
#
# COMPACT_ATOMS: atom_id res chain seq x y z
N ARG A 1 30.13 -21.78 -9.43
CA ARG A 1 29.33 -22.84 -8.79
C ARG A 1 27.88 -22.56 -9.17
N VAL A 2 27.35 -23.25 -10.18
CA VAL A 2 25.99 -23.03 -10.68
C VAL A 2 25.03 -23.59 -9.63
N ILE A 3 24.18 -22.75 -9.05
CA ILE A 3 23.09 -23.21 -8.19
C ILE A 3 22.12 -23.94 -9.13
N LYS A 4 22.10 -25.27 -9.05
CA LYS A 4 21.05 -26.07 -9.68
C LYS A 4 19.75 -25.73 -8.97
N GLY A 5 18.82 -25.13 -9.68
CA GLY A 5 17.43 -25.02 -9.26
C GLY A 5 16.78 -26.39 -9.34
N ASN A 6 16.56 -26.99 -8.18
CA ASN A 6 15.41 -27.84 -7.84
C ASN A 6 15.56 -28.23 -6.37
N ASP A 7 14.42 -28.34 -5.68
CA ASP A 7 14.25 -28.66 -4.26
C ASP A 7 14.20 -27.44 -3.34
N LEU A 8 13.25 -26.54 -3.61
CA LEU A 8 12.58 -25.86 -2.50
C LEU A 8 11.48 -26.81 -2.05
N ASP A 9 11.62 -27.37 -0.84
CA ASP A 9 10.52 -28.07 -0.17
C ASP A 9 9.25 -27.20 -0.24
N PRO A 10 8.06 -27.79 -0.46
CA PRO A 10 6.84 -27.01 -0.42
C PRO A 10 6.78 -26.27 0.92
N PRO A 11 6.39 -24.98 0.93
CA PRO A 11 6.27 -24.22 2.16
C PRO A 11 5.47 -25.03 3.19
N SER A 12 5.98 -25.12 4.42
CA SER A 12 5.28 -25.81 5.50
C SER A 12 3.85 -25.28 5.63
N ALA A 13 2.91 -26.11 6.12
CA ALA A 13 1.51 -25.71 6.30
C ALA A 13 1.36 -24.38 7.08
N ASP A 14 2.32 -24.10 7.97
CA ASP A 14 2.49 -22.89 8.76
C ASP A 14 2.69 -21.61 7.91
N ILE A 15 3.46 -21.67 6.81
CA ILE A 15 3.68 -20.52 5.92
C ILE A 15 2.38 -20.09 5.25
N HIS A 16 1.59 -21.05 4.75
CA HIS A 16 0.32 -20.76 4.10
C HIS A 16 -0.72 -20.23 5.09
N GLU A 17 -0.71 -20.71 6.34
CA GLU A 17 -1.58 -20.19 7.39
C GLU A 17 -1.21 -18.73 7.75
N THR A 18 0.08 -18.48 7.98
CA THR A 18 0.61 -17.14 8.23
C THR A 18 0.28 -16.18 7.09
N LYS A 19 0.46 -16.61 5.83
CA LYS A 19 0.08 -15.82 4.66
C LYS A 19 -1.42 -15.47 4.69
N ARG A 20 -2.29 -16.47 4.84
CA ARG A 20 -3.75 -16.25 4.91
C ARG A 20 -4.15 -15.30 6.03
N ARG A 21 -3.46 -15.36 7.18
CA ARG A 21 -3.65 -14.44 8.31
C ARG A 21 -3.29 -13.00 7.95
N LEU A 22 -2.13 -12.78 7.34
CA LEU A 22 -1.66 -11.46 6.93
C LEU A 22 -2.45 -10.89 5.76
N ASP A 23 -2.94 -11.73 4.85
CA ASP A 23 -3.77 -11.30 3.72
C ASP A 23 -5.09 -10.66 4.17
N LYS A 24 -5.61 -11.03 5.35
CA LYS A 24 -6.75 -10.34 5.95
C LYS A 24 -6.43 -8.87 6.24
N ILE A 25 -5.23 -8.58 6.73
CA ILE A 25 -4.75 -7.22 6.98
C ILE A 25 -4.50 -6.50 5.65
N ARG A 26 -3.87 -7.15 4.67
CA ARG A 26 -3.63 -6.56 3.34
C ARG A 26 -4.91 -6.16 2.63
N LYS A 27 -5.99 -6.95 2.76
CA LYS A 27 -7.31 -6.57 2.23
C LYS A 27 -7.83 -5.26 2.83
N LYS A 28 -7.60 -5.03 4.13
CA LYS A 28 -7.96 -3.77 4.79
C LYS A 28 -7.10 -2.59 4.30
N LEU A 29 -5.83 -2.84 3.97
CA LEU A 29 -4.95 -1.82 3.36
C LEU A 29 -5.37 -1.48 1.92
N VAL A 30 -5.89 -2.44 1.16
CA VAL A 30 -6.53 -2.16 -0.15
C VAL A 30 -7.73 -1.24 0.03
N GLU A 31 -8.56 -1.50 1.04
CA GLU A 31 -9.70 -0.63 1.35
C GLU A 31 -9.26 0.76 1.81
N LEU A 32 -8.23 0.85 2.66
CA LEU A 32 -7.61 2.13 3.04
C LEU A 32 -7.18 2.93 1.80
N ASP A 33 -6.51 2.27 0.85
CA ASP A 33 -6.09 2.89 -0.40
C ASP A 33 -7.29 3.37 -1.22
N ARG A 34 -8.33 2.54 -1.34
CA ARG A 34 -9.58 2.91 -2.00
C ARG A 34 -10.25 4.13 -1.36
N LEU A 35 -10.36 4.18 -0.03
CA LEU A 35 -10.91 5.32 0.71
C LEU A 35 -10.11 6.62 0.52
N THR A 36 -8.82 6.49 0.16
CA THR A 36 -7.94 7.64 -0.11
C THR A 36 -8.29 8.30 -1.44
N PHE A 37 -8.41 7.51 -2.52
CA PHE A 37 -8.62 8.06 -3.86
C PHE A 37 -10.09 8.13 -4.29
N HIS A 38 -10.94 7.19 -3.88
CA HIS A 38 -12.34 7.14 -4.29
C HIS A 38 -13.21 8.03 -3.40
N ASP A 39 -13.23 7.75 -2.10
CA ASP A 39 -14.12 8.42 -1.15
C ASP A 39 -13.52 9.70 -0.55
N ASN A 40 -12.22 9.91 -0.72
CA ASN A 40 -11.53 11.13 -0.32
C ASN A 40 -11.59 11.40 1.19
N VAL A 41 -11.70 10.35 2.01
CA VAL A 41 -11.83 10.46 3.48
C VAL A 41 -10.53 10.16 4.24
N VAL A 42 -9.55 9.57 3.57
CA VAL A 42 -8.18 9.32 4.06
C VAL A 42 -7.23 10.32 3.41
N SER A 43 -6.32 10.94 4.17
CA SER A 43 -5.31 11.84 3.61
C SER A 43 -4.16 11.07 2.96
N GLY A 44 -3.41 11.73 2.08
CA GLY A 44 -2.21 11.13 1.49
C GLY A 44 -1.17 10.72 2.54
N PHE A 45 -1.08 11.48 3.63
CA PHE A 45 -0.18 11.19 4.76
C PHE A 45 -0.63 9.98 5.57
N GLU A 46 -1.92 9.88 5.91
CA GLU A 46 -2.49 8.74 6.63
C GLU A 46 -2.31 7.45 5.80
N ASN A 47 -2.61 7.52 4.50
CA ASN A 47 -2.37 6.43 3.55
C ASN A 47 -0.87 6.04 3.53
N HIS A 48 0.03 7.01 3.38
CA HIS A 48 1.47 6.80 3.40
C HIS A 48 1.92 6.05 4.66
N LEU A 49 1.49 6.51 5.84
CA LEU A 49 1.87 5.94 7.13
C LEU A 49 1.49 4.47 7.26
N PHE A 50 0.24 4.12 7.01
CA PHE A 50 -0.24 2.74 7.14
C PHE A 50 0.38 1.82 6.10
N LEU A 51 0.47 2.26 4.84
CA LEU A 51 1.06 1.46 3.77
C LEU A 51 2.55 1.25 3.99
N LEU A 52 3.30 2.29 4.39
CA LEU A 52 4.71 2.17 4.76
C LEU A 52 4.91 1.20 5.93
N SER A 53 4.14 1.39 7.00
CA SER A 53 4.26 0.58 8.23
C SER A 53 3.81 -0.87 8.04
N SER A 54 3.14 -1.19 6.93
CA SER A 54 2.74 -2.56 6.60
C SER A 54 3.88 -3.45 6.09
N SER A 55 5.07 -2.89 5.83
CA SER A 55 6.24 -3.69 5.42
C SER A 55 6.62 -4.78 6.43
N ASP A 56 6.42 -4.49 7.71
CA ASP A 56 6.64 -5.42 8.82
C ASP A 56 5.45 -5.43 9.82
N PHE A 57 4.35 -4.74 9.48
CA PHE A 57 3.20 -4.52 10.35
C PHE A 57 3.57 -3.95 11.72
N LYS A 58 4.54 -3.03 11.78
CA LYS A 58 5.08 -2.47 13.04
C LYS A 58 5.56 -3.55 14.02
N SER A 59 6.01 -4.69 13.50
CA SER A 59 6.43 -5.87 14.25
C SER A 59 5.32 -6.56 15.09
N ASP A 60 4.06 -6.13 15.00
CA ASP A 60 2.91 -6.72 15.70
C ASP A 60 1.66 -6.66 14.80
N PRO A 61 1.40 -7.71 14.00
CA PRO A 61 0.27 -7.75 13.08
C PRO A 61 -1.09 -7.61 13.75
N GLU A 62 -1.26 -8.14 14.96
CA GLU A 62 -2.50 -8.08 15.74
C GLU A 62 -2.80 -6.64 16.19
N LEU A 63 -1.80 -5.96 16.76
CA LEU A 63 -1.93 -4.57 17.15
C LEU A 63 -2.13 -3.66 15.94
N PHE A 64 -1.35 -3.87 14.88
CA PHE A 64 -1.48 -3.12 13.63
C PHE A 64 -2.88 -3.26 13.03
N GLU A 65 -3.43 -4.47 12.99
CA GLU A 65 -4.77 -4.70 12.47
C GLU A 65 -5.84 -3.99 13.30
N LYS A 66 -5.71 -4.00 14.63
CA LYS A 66 -6.63 -3.27 15.52
C LYS A 66 -6.57 -1.76 15.27
N GLU A 67 -5.37 -1.19 15.17
CA GLU A 67 -5.19 0.23 14.86
C GLU A 67 -5.80 0.60 13.50
N LEU A 68 -5.61 -0.26 12.48
CA LEU A 68 -6.18 -0.09 11.16
C LEU A 68 -7.71 -0.17 11.18
N ASP A 69 -8.30 -1.11 11.91
CA ASP A 69 -9.76 -1.25 12.05
C ASP A 69 -10.38 -0.01 12.70
N GLU A 70 -9.79 0.46 13.80
CA GLU A 70 -10.24 1.68 14.48
C GLU A 70 -10.11 2.91 13.56
N PHE A 71 -9.05 2.97 12.76
CA PHE A 71 -8.86 4.04 11.80
C PHE A 71 -9.91 4.00 10.67
N LEU A 72 -10.14 2.84 10.06
CA LEU A 72 -11.11 2.68 8.97
C LEU A 72 -12.53 3.05 9.41
N GLN A 73 -12.93 2.66 10.62
CA GLN A 73 -14.21 3.05 11.20
C GLN A 73 -14.34 4.57 11.32
N LYS A 74 -13.30 5.25 11.83
CA LYS A 74 -13.29 6.71 11.94
C LYS A 74 -13.32 7.36 10.56
N ALA A 75 -12.49 6.88 9.63
CA ALA A 75 -12.38 7.42 8.27
C ALA A 75 -13.73 7.40 7.53
N GLY A 76 -14.49 6.30 7.64
CA GLY A 76 -15.80 6.17 6.98
C GLY A 76 -16.87 7.17 7.42
N THR A 77 -16.68 7.86 8.55
CA THR A 77 -17.62 8.89 9.06
C THR A 77 -17.22 10.32 8.70
N ARG A 78 -16.04 10.50 8.10
CA ARG A 78 -15.51 11.83 7.77
C ARG A 78 -16.22 12.39 6.54
N ARG A 79 -16.24 13.72 6.45
CA ARG A 79 -16.64 14.39 5.21
C ARG A 79 -15.53 14.21 4.17
N PRO A 80 -15.88 13.85 2.91
CA PRO A 80 -14.92 13.82 1.82
C PRO A 80 -14.20 15.16 1.69
N LYS A 81 -12.88 15.11 1.55
CA LYS A 81 -12.06 16.28 1.26
C LYS A 81 -12.37 16.80 -0.16
N VAL A 82 -12.31 18.12 -0.38
CA VAL A 82 -12.85 18.79 -1.59
C VAL A 82 -11.80 19.35 -2.56
N GLU A 83 -10.51 19.25 -2.24
CA GLU A 83 -9.42 19.69 -3.11
C GLU A 83 -9.50 19.04 -4.49
N LYS A 84 -9.28 19.84 -5.54
CA LYS A 84 -9.51 19.42 -6.94
C LYS A 84 -8.28 18.84 -7.61
N VAL A 85 -7.07 19.24 -7.20
CA VAL A 85 -5.84 18.77 -7.83
C VAL A 85 -5.39 17.48 -7.16
N ARG A 86 -5.40 16.39 -7.92
CA ARG A 86 -5.03 15.05 -7.45
C ARG A 86 -3.62 14.75 -7.90
N LEU A 87 -2.81 14.20 -7.01
CA LEU A 87 -1.39 13.97 -7.21
C LEU A 87 -1.04 12.52 -6.87
N GLY A 88 -0.09 11.98 -7.64
CA GLY A 88 0.62 10.76 -7.29
C GLY A 88 2.02 11.08 -6.79
N TYR A 89 2.41 10.49 -5.67
CA TYR A 89 3.74 10.56 -5.13
C TYR A 89 4.54 9.31 -5.54
N LEU A 90 5.61 9.51 -6.31
CA LEU A 90 6.50 8.45 -6.77
C LEU A 90 7.77 8.42 -5.92
N GLY A 91 8.24 7.24 -5.56
CA GLY A 91 9.41 7.06 -4.68
C GLY A 91 9.11 7.10 -3.18
N VAL A 92 10.17 7.23 -2.38
CA VAL A 92 10.08 7.33 -0.91
C VAL A 92 10.11 8.82 -0.53
N PRO A 93 9.19 9.30 0.33
CA PRO A 93 9.24 10.65 0.85
C PRO A 93 10.58 11.00 1.49
N PRO A 94 11.12 12.21 1.24
CA PRO A 94 12.26 12.73 1.99
C PRO A 94 11.90 12.88 3.48
N ILE A 95 12.89 13.14 4.33
CA ILE A 95 12.75 13.26 5.80
C ILE A 95 11.90 14.49 6.24
N PHE A 96 11.21 15.17 5.31
CA PHE A 96 10.33 16.29 5.63
C PHE A 96 9.02 15.80 6.23
N SER A 97 8.65 16.34 7.39
CA SER A 97 7.44 15.95 8.11
C SER A 97 6.16 16.62 7.60
N ASP A 98 6.28 17.73 6.87
CA ASP A 98 5.16 18.62 6.50
C ASP A 98 4.82 18.60 5.00
N LEU A 99 5.45 17.71 4.21
CA LEU A 99 5.27 17.67 2.75
C LEU A 99 3.80 17.52 2.33
N PHE A 100 3.10 16.56 2.93
CA PHE A 100 1.69 16.30 2.61
C PHE A 100 0.80 17.46 3.03
N ASP A 101 1.00 17.99 4.24
CA ASP A 101 0.26 19.14 4.76
C ASP A 101 0.47 20.38 3.87
N ARG A 102 1.71 20.58 3.40
CA ARG A 102 2.04 21.69 2.50
C ARG A 102 1.34 21.53 1.15
N VAL A 103 1.29 20.33 0.59
CA VAL A 103 0.54 20.05 -0.65
C VAL A 103 -0.95 20.34 -0.46
N GLU A 104 -1.54 19.88 0.64
CA GLU A 104 -2.95 20.13 0.96
C GLU A 104 -3.25 21.63 1.15
N SER A 105 -2.35 22.37 1.81
CA SER A 105 -2.48 23.84 1.97
C SER A 105 -2.49 24.62 0.64
N LEU A 106 -1.94 24.04 -0.42
CA LEU A 106 -1.90 24.60 -1.77
C LEU A 106 -3.07 24.13 -2.65
N GLY A 107 -4.04 23.40 -2.07
CA GLY A 107 -5.21 22.88 -2.78
C GLY A 107 -4.94 21.61 -3.60
N GLY A 108 -3.81 20.94 -3.36
CA GLY A 108 -3.51 19.63 -3.91
C GLY A 108 -3.86 18.49 -2.95
N ARG A 109 -3.87 17.26 -3.43
CA ARG A 109 -3.94 16.07 -2.57
C ARG A 109 -3.18 14.92 -3.18
N VAL A 110 -2.35 14.28 -2.37
CA VAL A 110 -1.75 12.99 -2.73
C VAL A 110 -2.78 11.89 -2.53
N VAL A 111 -3.19 11.24 -3.62
CA VAL A 111 -4.17 10.13 -3.61
C VAL A 111 -3.55 8.81 -4.08
N PHE A 112 -2.26 8.81 -4.37
CA PHE A 112 -1.48 7.65 -4.75
C PHE A 112 -0.07 7.78 -4.16
N ASN A 113 0.33 6.81 -3.35
CA ASN A 113 1.69 6.69 -2.81
C ASN A 113 2.33 5.42 -3.39
N GLU A 114 3.21 5.56 -4.37
CA GLU A 114 3.70 4.45 -5.18
C GLU A 114 4.41 3.37 -4.35
N ILE A 115 5.55 3.73 -3.74
CA ILE A 115 6.43 2.75 -3.08
C ILE A 115 5.77 2.17 -1.84
N GLN A 116 5.00 2.99 -1.10
CA GLN A 116 4.30 2.53 0.09
C GLN A 116 3.20 1.53 -0.28
N ARG A 117 2.48 1.78 -1.38
CA ARG A 117 1.54 0.79 -1.91
C ARG A 117 2.24 -0.50 -2.31
N GLN A 118 3.48 -0.47 -2.78
CA GLN A 118 4.23 -1.72 -3.04
C GLN A 118 4.51 -2.48 -1.73
N PHE A 119 4.86 -1.79 -0.65
CA PHE A 119 5.13 -2.43 0.65
C PHE A 119 3.93 -3.16 1.24
N SER A 120 2.70 -2.74 0.93
CA SER A 120 1.49 -3.44 1.37
C SER A 120 1.16 -4.70 0.58
N MET A 121 1.84 -4.94 -0.56
CA MET A 121 1.61 -6.06 -1.48
C MET A 121 0.12 -6.31 -1.77
N PRO A 122 -0.61 -5.34 -2.37
CA PRO A 122 -2.06 -5.28 -2.43
C PRO A 122 -2.70 -6.18 -3.49
N TYR A 123 -2.06 -7.30 -3.87
CA TYR A 123 -2.41 -8.06 -5.07
C TYR A 123 -3.39 -9.22 -4.82
N GLY A 124 -3.58 -9.63 -3.57
CA GLY A 124 -4.51 -10.70 -3.21
C GLY A 124 -4.19 -12.07 -3.84
N CYS A 125 -2.92 -12.33 -4.17
CA CYS A 125 -2.48 -13.59 -4.77
C CYS A 125 -2.69 -14.76 -3.81
N GLU A 126 -3.02 -15.94 -4.35
CA GLU A 126 -3.11 -17.16 -3.56
C GLU A 126 -1.73 -17.70 -3.19
N ASP A 127 -0.79 -17.60 -4.13
CA ASP A 127 0.57 -18.08 -3.99
C ASP A 127 1.55 -16.98 -3.54
N LEU A 128 2.52 -17.36 -2.72
CA LEU A 128 3.54 -16.44 -2.21
C LEU A 128 4.50 -16.03 -3.33
N THR A 129 4.88 -16.96 -4.21
CA THR A 129 5.77 -16.66 -5.35
C THR A 129 5.12 -15.63 -6.26
N GLU A 130 3.85 -15.83 -6.62
CA GLU A 130 3.09 -14.88 -7.42
C GLU A 130 3.02 -13.49 -6.76
N GLN A 131 2.82 -13.43 -5.44
CA GLN A 131 2.80 -12.17 -4.70
C GLN A 131 4.12 -11.40 -4.84
N TYR A 132 5.27 -12.09 -4.71
CA TYR A 132 6.58 -11.48 -4.88
C TYR A 132 6.91 -11.15 -6.34
N LEU A 133 6.39 -11.91 -7.31
CA LEU A 133 6.52 -11.58 -8.73
C LEU A 133 5.74 -10.31 -9.12
N LYS A 134 4.68 -9.96 -8.37
CA LYS A 134 3.93 -8.72 -8.58
C LYS A 134 4.47 -7.53 -7.80
N TYR A 135 5.32 -7.74 -6.80
CA TYR A 135 5.94 -6.69 -6.00
C TYR A 135 7.00 -5.95 -6.84
N THR A 136 6.63 -4.80 -7.42
CA THR A 136 7.46 -4.14 -8.44
C THR A 136 8.56 -3.25 -7.87
N TYR A 137 8.60 -3.02 -6.55
CA TYR A 137 9.61 -2.19 -5.90
C TYR A 137 11.07 -2.58 -6.23
N PRO A 138 11.46 -3.88 -6.26
CA PRO A 138 12.83 -4.29 -6.57
C PRO A 138 13.16 -4.31 -8.07
N TYR A 139 12.16 -4.15 -8.94
CA TYR A 139 12.36 -4.18 -10.39
C TYR A 139 12.84 -2.85 -10.94
N ASP A 140 13.30 -2.90 -12.19
CA ASP A 140 13.70 -1.71 -12.92
C ASP A 140 12.52 -0.75 -13.15
N MET A 141 12.86 0.42 -13.71
CA MET A 141 11.88 1.47 -13.95
C MET A 141 10.76 1.02 -14.90
N GLN A 142 11.02 0.11 -15.84
CA GLN A 142 10.04 -0.31 -16.83
C GLN A 142 8.88 -1.07 -16.16
N GLY A 143 9.20 -2.01 -15.26
CA GLY A 143 8.17 -2.74 -14.50
C GLY A 143 7.33 -1.83 -13.60
N ARG A 144 7.92 -0.76 -13.06
CA ARG A 144 7.21 0.23 -12.25
C ARG A 144 6.29 1.13 -13.07
N ILE A 145 6.71 1.55 -14.28
CA ILE A 145 5.93 2.44 -15.15
C ILE A 145 4.56 1.84 -15.49
N GLU A 146 4.48 0.52 -15.74
CA GLU A 146 3.21 -0.14 -16.05
C GLU A 146 2.23 -0.09 -14.88
N ASP A 147 2.71 -0.30 -13.65
CA ASP A 147 1.87 -0.18 -12.45
C ASP A 147 1.43 1.26 -12.19
N ILE A 148 2.34 2.21 -12.37
CA ILE A 148 2.05 3.65 -12.22
C ILE A 148 0.99 4.09 -13.23
N LYS A 149 1.08 3.67 -14.50
CA LYS A 149 0.08 4.02 -15.53
C LYS A 149 -1.32 3.53 -15.17
N ARG A 150 -1.44 2.27 -14.72
CA ARG A 150 -2.72 1.74 -14.22
C ARG A 150 -3.22 2.54 -13.03
N ALA A 151 -2.33 2.92 -12.11
CA ALA A 151 -2.71 3.70 -10.95
C ALA A 151 -3.19 5.12 -11.29
N VAL A 152 -2.57 5.77 -12.29
CA VAL A 152 -2.97 7.07 -12.84
C VAL A 152 -4.38 7.00 -13.44
N GLU A 153 -4.66 5.99 -14.26
CA GLU A 153 -5.97 5.78 -14.88
C GLU A 153 -7.06 5.52 -13.82
N GLU A 154 -6.81 4.58 -12.90
CA GLU A 154 -7.75 4.20 -11.83
C GLU A 154 -8.10 5.40 -10.93
N ARG A 155 -7.11 6.24 -10.63
CA ARG A 155 -7.23 7.32 -9.64
C ARG A 155 -7.52 8.68 -10.26
N ARG A 156 -7.60 8.77 -11.59
CA ARG A 156 -7.82 10.01 -12.35
C ARG A 156 -6.83 11.10 -11.94
N LEU A 157 -5.54 10.77 -12.04
CA LEU A 157 -4.42 11.69 -11.80
C LEU A 157 -4.13 12.53 -13.05
#